data_AF-A0A6I7PUT7-F1
#
_entry.id   AF-A0A6I7PUT7-F1
#
_cell.length_a   1.000
_cell.length_b   1.000
_cell.length_c   1.000
_cell.angle_alpha   90.00
_cell.angle_beta   90.00
_cell.angle_gamma   90.00
#
_symmetry.space_group_name_H-M   'P 1'
#
loop_
_entity.id
_entity.type
_entity.pdbx_description
1 polymer ?
#
loop_
_entity_poly.entity_id
_entity_poly.type
_entity_poly.pdbx_seq_one_letter_code
_entity_poly.pdbx_strand_id
1 'polypeptide(L)'
;MSRSDLRAAHHAAVNRRAFLNALLGAGAALAAPPWAPRRAFAALPPEDALTVSILHTTDLHGRVLGDSVRGYGADVGGFARCAAQIRRWRRENPNTILLDLGDLYQGTDAGWRSEGRLMTDCLNALDYDAWSLGNHEFDWGLEPVHDALRHCRAPAIGTNLLLEGRNPEDFDAGADHPLSKILPWKIMDVGGVRIGLLGFTTPGMPYWFPDSFYEGMTFLDCADPARRAEAALRAAGVDAVVLFGHMGLRPEGDNQSNQVRAVMQACPRAAAYIGAHSHRLHLDDRVGDVVYTQAHFWGSHLGRLDLTFDRASGRLVSRRTEMAFLGPDAPMDPVVLDLCRDRLDESAAALAQPVGRLAETLGIESAPGAPSDVERLIGAAVTEGMAQRAVRVDGVIHGVFARSTFEAGEKTVTDMWRIIPFENFTLTAQLTPAQIAAILNECYARSERNLMGMRAQVRREGEGAAVERILLPGGVPADPGRRYTVAFNTWDAQSGGGRLRRTREILREPESRAEVHRVQTRQSLIEFFLRHETVGRAHLAAAHERAPRAVVGAA
;
A
#
# COMPACT_ATOMS: atom_id res chain seq x y z
N MET A 1 -23.72 -30.19 10.58
CA MET A 1 -22.84 -31.29 11.02
C MET A 1 -21.93 -30.75 12.12
N SER A 2 -21.91 -31.40 13.29
CA SER A 2 -21.29 -30.89 14.51
C SER A 2 -19.76 -31.06 14.54
N ARG A 3 -19.09 -30.17 15.29
CA ARG A 3 -17.63 -30.02 15.44
C ARG A 3 -16.92 -31.14 16.23
N SER A 4 -17.44 -32.37 16.22
CA SER A 4 -16.90 -33.48 17.04
C SER A 4 -16.04 -34.51 16.28
N ASP A 5 -15.93 -34.45 14.95
CA ASP A 5 -15.37 -35.58 14.18
C ASP A 5 -13.95 -35.34 13.61
N LEU A 6 -13.19 -34.36 14.14
CA LEU A 6 -11.85 -34.00 13.62
C LEU A 6 -10.70 -34.14 14.63
N ARG A 7 -10.80 -35.04 15.61
CA ARG A 7 -9.67 -35.37 16.50
C ARG A 7 -9.59 -36.87 16.79
N ALA A 8 -9.11 -37.65 15.83
CA ALA A 8 -8.40 -38.91 16.08
C ALA A 8 -7.76 -39.45 14.79
N ALA A 9 -6.49 -39.16 14.56
CA ALA A 9 -5.51 -40.05 13.91
C ALA A 9 -4.20 -39.28 13.67
N HIS A 10 -3.32 -39.25 14.67
CA HIS A 10 -1.90 -38.99 14.48
C HIS A 10 -1.15 -40.22 15.00
N HIS A 11 -0.27 -40.77 14.15
CA HIS A 11 0.63 -41.91 14.30
C HIS A 11 0.30 -43.13 13.43
N ALA A 12 0.85 -43.12 12.21
CA ALA A 12 1.29 -44.33 11.54
C ALA A 12 2.55 -44.01 10.72
N ALA A 13 3.58 -44.84 10.92
CA ALA A 13 4.92 -44.72 10.39
C ALA A 13 4.96 -44.69 8.84
N VAL A 14 5.80 -43.80 8.30
CA VAL A 14 6.09 -43.72 6.86
C VAL A 14 6.85 -44.98 6.44
N ASN A 15 6.16 -45.82 5.66
CA ASN A 15 6.69 -47.06 5.12
C ASN A 15 7.63 -46.75 3.93
N ARG A 16 8.93 -47.04 4.06
CA ARG A 16 9.99 -46.78 3.05
C ARG A 16 9.75 -47.39 1.66
N ARG A 17 8.74 -48.25 1.49
CA ARG A 17 8.35 -48.84 0.20
C ARG A 17 7.42 -47.96 -0.65
N ALA A 18 6.72 -46.98 -0.07
CA ALA A 18 5.87 -46.06 -0.83
C ALA A 18 6.66 -44.95 -1.55
N PHE A 19 7.87 -44.64 -1.07
CA PHE A 19 8.75 -43.63 -1.67
C PHE A 19 9.47 -44.12 -2.94
N LEU A 20 9.63 -45.45 -3.11
CA LEU A 20 10.32 -46.02 -4.27
C LEU A 20 9.41 -46.33 -5.47
N ASN A 21 8.09 -46.44 -5.29
CA ASN A 21 7.15 -46.66 -6.40
C ASN A 21 6.64 -45.36 -7.05
N ALA A 22 6.93 -44.18 -6.49
CA ALA A 22 6.69 -42.89 -7.14
C ALA A 22 7.76 -42.53 -8.19
N LEU A 23 8.86 -43.30 -8.27
CA LEU A 23 9.97 -43.06 -9.21
C LEU A 23 9.87 -43.84 -10.53
N LEU A 24 8.83 -44.64 -10.76
CA LEU A 24 8.67 -45.44 -11.99
C LEU A 24 7.40 -45.11 -12.80
N GLY A 25 6.70 -44.03 -12.48
CA GLY A 25 5.45 -43.61 -13.15
C GLY A 25 5.54 -42.35 -14.02
N ALA A 26 6.71 -41.73 -14.17
CA ALA A 26 6.90 -40.50 -14.96
C ALA A 26 7.52 -40.78 -16.35
N GLY A 27 7.19 -41.92 -16.96
CA GLY A 27 7.71 -42.36 -18.25
C GLY A 27 6.71 -42.18 -19.39
N ALA A 28 6.22 -40.97 -19.66
CA ALA A 28 5.57 -40.60 -20.93
C ALA A 28 5.32 -39.08 -21.02
N ALA A 29 6.37 -38.29 -21.21
CA ALA A 29 6.26 -36.94 -21.77
C ALA A 29 7.34 -36.81 -22.86
N LEU A 30 6.90 -37.06 -24.09
CA LEU A 30 7.50 -36.75 -25.39
C LEU A 30 8.94 -36.23 -25.35
N ALA A 31 9.90 -37.15 -25.50
CA ALA A 31 11.24 -36.79 -25.96
C ALA A 31 11.11 -36.18 -27.36
N ALA A 32 11.44 -34.88 -27.48
CA ALA A 32 11.67 -34.28 -28.78
C ALA A 32 12.77 -35.07 -29.51
N PRO A 33 12.66 -35.30 -30.82
CA PRO A 33 13.66 -36.05 -31.57
C PRO A 33 15.05 -35.41 -31.41
N PRO A 34 16.13 -36.20 -31.29
CA PRO A 34 17.50 -35.73 -31.04
C PRO A 34 18.12 -34.90 -32.20
N TRP A 35 17.35 -34.63 -33.26
CA TRP A 35 17.75 -33.85 -34.41
C TRP A 35 17.02 -32.50 -34.53
N ALA A 36 16.12 -32.16 -33.59
CA ALA A 36 15.59 -30.80 -33.54
C ALA A 36 16.71 -29.85 -33.06
N PRO A 37 17.12 -28.83 -33.82
CA PRO A 37 18.12 -27.88 -33.37
C PRO A 37 17.53 -27.14 -32.17
N ARG A 38 17.96 -27.52 -30.96
CA ARG A 38 17.99 -26.59 -29.84
C ARG A 38 18.84 -25.43 -30.35
N ARG A 39 18.22 -24.29 -30.66
CA ARG A 39 18.95 -23.03 -30.80
C ARG A 39 19.53 -22.70 -29.42
N ALA A 40 20.65 -23.35 -29.10
CA ALA A 40 21.60 -22.80 -28.17
C ALA A 40 22.03 -21.48 -28.81
N PHE A 41 21.52 -20.37 -28.30
CA PHE A 41 22.21 -19.11 -28.53
C PHE A 41 23.59 -19.33 -27.91
N ALA A 42 24.60 -19.48 -28.76
CA ALA A 42 25.98 -19.37 -28.31
C ALA A 42 26.06 -18.07 -27.50
N ALA A 43 26.57 -18.13 -26.28
CA ALA A 43 26.85 -16.93 -25.52
C ALA A 43 27.74 -16.05 -26.40
N LEU A 44 27.29 -14.83 -26.69
CA LEU A 44 28.08 -13.90 -27.49
C LEU A 44 29.42 -13.66 -26.77
N PRO A 45 30.53 -13.49 -27.51
CA PRO A 45 31.76 -12.99 -26.92
C PRO A 45 31.49 -11.71 -26.13
N PRO A 46 32.14 -11.49 -24.97
CA PRO A 46 31.92 -10.30 -24.16
C PRO A 46 32.14 -8.98 -24.92
N GLU A 47 33.05 -8.96 -25.89
CA GLU A 47 33.27 -7.81 -26.78
C GLU A 47 32.07 -7.46 -27.69
N ASP A 48 31.22 -8.43 -28.00
CA ASP A 48 30.07 -8.28 -28.92
C ASP A 48 28.74 -8.06 -28.20
N ALA A 49 28.75 -8.03 -26.86
CA ALA A 49 27.57 -7.86 -26.04
C ALA A 49 27.63 -6.57 -25.21
N LEU A 50 26.48 -5.92 -25.03
CA LEU A 50 26.29 -4.86 -24.04
C LEU A 50 25.16 -5.25 -23.09
N THR A 51 25.42 -5.26 -21.80
CA THR A 51 24.38 -5.44 -20.78
C THR A 51 24.03 -4.11 -20.15
N VAL A 52 22.76 -3.72 -20.27
CA VAL A 52 22.17 -2.63 -19.50
C VAL A 52 21.46 -3.22 -18.28
N SER A 53 21.83 -2.78 -17.09
CA SER A 53 21.27 -3.26 -15.82
C SER A 53 20.25 -2.26 -15.30
N ILE A 54 18.99 -2.67 -15.18
CA ILE A 54 17.92 -1.87 -14.60
C ILE A 54 17.76 -2.27 -13.14
N LEU A 55 18.26 -1.44 -12.25
CA LEU A 55 18.17 -1.60 -10.81
C LEU A 55 16.86 -0.98 -10.33
N HIS A 56 16.18 -1.60 -9.38
CA HIS A 56 14.90 -1.06 -8.93
C HIS A 56 14.56 -1.32 -7.46
N THR A 57 13.93 -0.32 -6.86
CA THR A 57 13.26 -0.37 -5.55
C THR A 57 11.77 -0.18 -5.72
N THR A 58 10.98 -0.66 -4.75
CA THR A 58 9.53 -0.53 -4.74
C THR A 58 9.01 -0.56 -3.31
N ASP A 59 7.89 0.12 -3.05
CA ASP A 59 7.13 0.02 -1.80
C ASP A 59 8.04 0.22 -0.57
N LEU A 60 8.89 1.26 -0.60
CA LEU A 60 9.87 1.51 0.47
C LEU A 60 9.19 2.00 1.77
N HIS A 61 8.04 2.67 1.65
CA HIS A 61 7.17 3.04 2.77
C HIS A 61 7.91 3.74 3.92
N GLY A 62 8.75 4.74 3.59
CA GLY A 62 9.50 5.55 4.55
C GLY A 62 10.60 4.82 5.31
N ARG A 63 10.99 3.60 4.91
CA ARG A 63 11.97 2.78 5.64
C ARG A 63 13.39 3.00 5.16
N VAL A 64 14.15 3.74 5.95
CA VAL A 64 15.60 3.87 5.80
C VAL A 64 16.33 2.70 6.46
N LEU A 65 15.85 2.28 7.63
CA LEU A 65 16.40 1.16 8.41
C LEU A 65 15.57 -0.12 8.22
N GLY A 66 16.14 -1.25 8.64
CA GLY A 66 15.47 -2.56 8.59
C GLY A 66 14.28 -2.65 9.54
N ASP A 67 13.34 -3.54 9.20
CA ASP A 67 12.12 -3.78 9.97
C ASP A 67 11.84 -5.29 10.06
N SER A 68 10.86 -5.67 10.88
CA SER A 68 10.38 -7.04 10.97
C SER A 68 9.52 -7.40 9.76
N VAL A 69 10.06 -8.25 8.88
CA VAL A 69 9.37 -8.73 7.69
C VAL A 69 8.91 -10.18 7.90
N ARG A 70 7.59 -10.40 7.78
CA ARG A 70 6.99 -11.73 7.94
C ARG A 70 7.61 -12.72 6.97
N GLY A 71 8.15 -13.82 7.52
CA GLY A 71 8.81 -14.87 6.74
C GLY A 71 10.31 -14.65 6.50
N TYR A 72 10.86 -13.50 6.92
CA TYR A 72 12.28 -13.16 6.69
C TYR A 72 13.05 -12.78 7.97
N GLY A 73 12.40 -12.27 9.02
CA GLY A 73 13.06 -12.00 10.32
C GLY A 73 12.78 -10.60 10.86
N ALA A 74 13.48 -10.22 11.95
CA ALA A 74 13.21 -9.01 12.74
C ALA A 74 14.03 -7.75 12.33
N ASP A 75 15.00 -7.89 11.42
CA ASP A 75 15.83 -6.78 10.91
C ASP A 75 16.15 -7.07 9.43
N VAL A 76 15.20 -6.71 8.57
CA VAL A 76 15.28 -6.97 7.14
C VAL A 76 15.00 -5.69 6.37
N GLY A 77 15.82 -5.44 5.36
CA GLY A 77 15.66 -4.35 4.42
C GLY A 77 16.11 -2.99 4.93
N GLY A 78 15.36 -1.96 4.53
CA GLY A 78 15.72 -0.57 4.70
C GLY A 78 16.54 -0.04 3.52
N PHE A 79 16.22 1.20 3.10
CA PHE A 79 16.88 1.87 1.99
C PHE A 79 18.39 2.00 2.16
N ALA A 80 18.91 2.10 3.39
CA ALA A 80 20.35 2.15 3.64
C ALA A 80 21.07 0.88 3.13
N ARG A 81 20.45 -0.31 3.24
CA ARG A 81 21.02 -1.55 2.70
C ARG A 81 20.86 -1.61 1.17
N CYS A 82 19.72 -1.13 0.65
CA CYS A 82 19.52 -0.99 -0.79
C CYS A 82 20.61 -0.11 -1.43
N ALA A 83 20.89 1.04 -0.82
CA ALA A 83 21.88 2.00 -1.32
C ALA A 83 23.28 1.39 -1.44
N ALA A 84 23.73 0.65 -0.42
CA ALA A 84 25.02 -0.02 -0.46
C ALA A 84 25.09 -1.06 -1.60
N GLN A 85 24.02 -1.83 -1.78
CA GLN A 85 23.93 -2.82 -2.86
C GLN A 85 23.82 -2.16 -4.26
N ILE A 86 23.09 -1.05 -4.40
CA ILE A 86 23.02 -0.27 -5.64
C ILE A 86 24.41 0.22 -6.03
N ARG A 87 25.17 0.81 -5.09
CA ARG A 87 26.55 1.28 -5.36
C ARG A 87 27.48 0.13 -5.73
N ARG A 88 27.30 -1.05 -5.13
CA ARG A 88 28.04 -2.25 -5.51
C ARG A 88 27.71 -2.65 -6.96
N TRP A 89 26.44 -2.81 -7.32
CA TRP A 89 26.05 -3.20 -8.67
C TRP A 89 26.45 -2.17 -9.74
N ARG A 90 26.40 -0.87 -9.44
CA ARG A 90 26.91 0.18 -10.34
C ARG A 90 28.42 0.10 -10.58
N ARG A 91 29.21 -0.37 -9.61
CA ARG A 91 30.64 -0.64 -9.81
C ARG A 91 30.90 -1.89 -10.64
N GLU A 92 30.03 -2.90 -10.52
CA GLU A 92 30.12 -4.13 -11.32
C GLU A 92 29.71 -3.90 -12.78
N ASN A 93 28.71 -3.05 -13.04
CA ASN A 93 28.30 -2.62 -14.37
C ASN A 93 27.93 -1.12 -14.35
N PRO A 94 28.69 -0.23 -15.00
CA PRO A 94 28.35 1.19 -15.05
C PRO A 94 27.17 1.50 -16.00
N ASN A 95 26.79 0.57 -16.88
CA ASN A 95 25.65 0.72 -17.79
C ASN A 95 24.34 0.43 -17.05
N THR A 96 23.98 1.30 -16.10
CA THR A 96 22.80 1.11 -15.24
C THR A 96 21.74 2.17 -15.44
N ILE A 97 20.49 1.77 -15.27
CA ILE A 97 19.34 2.64 -15.04
C ILE A 97 18.80 2.31 -13.65
N LEU A 98 18.50 3.29 -12.81
CA LEU A 98 17.94 3.11 -11.47
C LEU A 98 16.53 3.69 -11.40
N LEU A 99 15.57 2.85 -11.02
CA LEU A 99 14.14 3.18 -10.97
C LEU A 99 13.57 2.98 -9.57
N ASP A 100 12.63 3.82 -9.17
CA ASP A 100 11.72 3.55 -8.05
C ASP A 100 10.29 3.43 -8.53
N LEU A 101 9.53 2.50 -7.95
CA LEU A 101 8.19 2.17 -8.42
C LEU A 101 7.06 2.75 -7.55
N GLY A 102 7.35 3.70 -6.67
CA GLY A 102 6.35 4.41 -5.86
C GLY A 102 6.09 3.74 -4.51
N ASP A 103 5.15 4.32 -3.76
CA ASP A 103 4.89 4.04 -2.35
C ASP A 103 6.14 4.26 -1.48
N LEU A 104 6.68 5.47 -1.59
CA LEU A 104 7.83 5.95 -0.83
C LEU A 104 7.41 6.47 0.56
N TYR A 105 6.20 7.01 0.72
CA TYR A 105 5.91 7.87 1.88
C TYR A 105 5.38 7.14 3.10
N GLN A 106 4.19 6.54 2.98
CA GLN A 106 3.46 6.06 4.15
C GLN A 106 4.14 4.84 4.77
N GLY A 107 4.23 4.76 6.10
CA GLY A 107 4.60 3.51 6.78
C GLY A 107 5.62 3.63 7.92
N THR A 108 6.27 4.79 8.09
CA THR A 108 7.09 5.12 9.27
C THR A 108 6.77 6.51 9.79
N ASP A 109 7.02 6.75 11.08
CA ASP A 109 6.86 8.08 11.68
C ASP A 109 7.82 9.11 11.06
N ALA A 110 9.05 8.72 10.72
CA ALA A 110 10.00 9.56 9.99
C ALA A 110 9.49 9.95 8.60
N GLY A 111 8.90 9.00 7.86
CA GLY A 111 8.26 9.28 6.57
C GLY A 111 7.10 10.27 6.71
N TRP A 112 6.23 10.05 7.71
CA TRP A 112 5.10 10.93 8.02
C TRP A 112 5.52 12.35 8.41
N ARG A 113 6.46 12.52 9.35
CA ARG A 113 6.92 13.85 9.80
C ARG A 113 7.61 14.65 8.69
N SER A 114 8.28 13.94 7.79
CA SER A 114 8.96 14.58 6.65
C SER A 114 8.04 14.83 5.46
N GLU A 115 6.77 14.44 5.53
CA GLU A 115 5.82 14.52 4.42
C GLU A 115 6.41 13.92 3.12
N GLY A 116 7.16 12.83 3.25
CA GLY A 116 7.80 12.13 2.12
C GLY A 116 9.19 12.65 1.73
N ARG A 117 9.57 13.85 2.20
CA ARG A 117 10.86 14.48 1.88
C ARG A 117 12.08 13.63 2.23
N LEU A 118 12.00 12.84 3.30
CA LEU A 118 13.05 11.89 3.68
C LEU A 118 13.41 10.96 2.50
N MET A 119 12.39 10.40 1.85
CA MET A 119 12.60 9.46 0.75
C MET A 119 12.95 10.16 -0.56
N THR A 120 12.42 11.36 -0.80
CA THR A 120 12.85 12.20 -1.94
C THR A 120 14.34 12.54 -1.85
N ASP A 121 14.83 12.92 -0.66
CA ASP A 121 16.26 13.20 -0.44
C ASP A 121 17.13 11.93 -0.64
N CYS A 122 16.62 10.76 -0.23
CA CYS A 122 17.24 9.46 -0.47
C CYS A 122 17.36 9.11 -1.97
N LEU A 123 16.29 9.28 -2.76
CA LEU A 123 16.30 9.09 -4.21
C LEU A 123 17.31 10.03 -4.87
N ASN A 124 17.32 11.29 -4.43
CA ASN A 124 18.29 12.28 -4.86
C ASN A 124 19.74 11.85 -4.54
N ALA A 125 20.03 11.33 -3.36
CA ALA A 125 21.39 10.93 -2.96
C ALA A 125 21.99 9.77 -3.79
N LEU A 126 21.15 9.04 -4.54
CA LEU A 126 21.55 7.98 -5.46
C LEU A 126 21.33 8.32 -6.93
N ASP A 127 20.93 9.55 -7.26
CA ASP A 127 20.67 9.97 -8.64
C ASP A 127 19.80 8.94 -9.40
N TYR A 128 18.60 8.70 -8.88
CA TYR A 128 17.60 7.88 -9.57
C TYR A 128 17.29 8.48 -10.96
N ASP A 129 17.08 7.60 -11.95
CA ASP A 129 16.86 8.02 -13.33
C ASP A 129 15.40 8.36 -13.61
N ALA A 130 14.48 7.67 -12.95
CA ALA A 130 13.04 7.95 -12.99
C ALA A 130 12.34 7.25 -11.83
N TRP A 131 11.09 7.67 -11.58
CA TRP A 131 10.21 6.98 -10.65
C TRP A 131 8.76 7.02 -11.13
N SER A 132 7.88 6.19 -10.54
CA SER A 132 6.43 6.28 -10.73
C SER A 132 5.76 6.69 -9.44
N LEU A 133 4.64 7.41 -9.55
CA LEU A 133 3.78 7.67 -8.40
C LEU A 133 3.05 6.37 -8.02
N GLY A 134 3.14 5.98 -6.77
CA GLY A 134 2.27 5.02 -6.11
C GLY A 134 1.07 5.69 -5.46
N ASN A 135 0.24 4.89 -4.79
CA ASN A 135 -0.96 5.41 -4.15
C ASN A 135 -0.64 6.13 -2.84
N HIS A 136 0.39 5.71 -2.11
CA HIS A 136 0.75 6.28 -0.81
C HIS A 136 1.46 7.63 -0.91
N GLU A 137 1.83 8.07 -2.11
CA GLU A 137 2.22 9.46 -2.34
C GLU A 137 1.08 10.44 -2.02
N PHE A 138 -0.18 10.00 -2.11
CA PHE A 138 -1.38 10.84 -1.98
C PHE A 138 -2.04 10.78 -0.60
N ASP A 139 -1.54 9.96 0.33
CA ASP A 139 -2.17 9.72 1.64
C ASP A 139 -2.44 10.98 2.44
N TRP A 140 -1.58 11.99 2.27
CA TRP A 140 -1.61 13.24 3.04
C TRP A 140 -2.11 14.44 2.22
N GLY A 141 -2.73 14.18 1.06
CA GLY A 141 -3.22 15.19 0.13
C GLY A 141 -2.22 15.49 -0.97
N LEU A 142 -2.51 16.54 -1.74
CA LEU A 142 -1.80 16.86 -2.97
C LEU A 142 -0.52 17.67 -2.72
N GLU A 143 -0.43 18.38 -1.59
CA GLU A 143 0.73 19.22 -1.28
C GLU A 143 2.04 18.42 -1.17
N PRO A 144 2.10 17.27 -0.47
CA PRO A 144 3.30 16.43 -0.45
C PRO A 144 3.67 15.87 -1.83
N VAL A 145 2.69 15.51 -2.66
CA VAL A 145 2.92 15.09 -4.05
C VAL A 145 3.58 16.21 -4.85
N HIS A 146 3.04 17.44 -4.75
CA HIS A 146 3.61 18.61 -5.39
C HIS A 146 5.01 18.94 -4.86
N ASP A 147 5.25 18.80 -3.56
CA ASP A 147 6.58 19.01 -2.98
C ASP A 147 7.60 18.05 -3.57
N ALA A 148 7.28 16.76 -3.62
CA ALA A 148 8.18 15.77 -4.17
C ALA A 148 8.40 15.93 -5.67
N LEU A 149 7.38 16.28 -6.45
CA LEU A 149 7.55 16.57 -7.88
C LEU A 149 8.52 17.75 -8.10
N ARG A 150 8.51 18.76 -7.23
CA ARG A 150 9.45 19.89 -7.29
C ARG A 150 10.87 19.52 -6.84
N HIS A 151 10.99 18.69 -5.80
CA HIS A 151 12.27 18.43 -5.14
C HIS A 151 13.00 17.17 -5.60
N CYS A 152 12.29 16.19 -6.15
CA CYS A 152 12.90 15.01 -6.72
C CYS A 152 13.58 15.38 -8.04
N ARG A 153 14.90 15.14 -8.14
CA ARG A 153 15.65 15.36 -9.38
C ARG A 153 15.29 14.34 -10.45
N ALA A 154 14.87 13.15 -10.04
CA ALA A 154 14.36 12.13 -10.93
C ALA A 154 12.94 12.53 -11.39
N PRO A 155 12.66 12.56 -12.70
CA PRO A 155 11.30 12.83 -13.17
C PRO A 155 10.37 11.67 -12.81
N ALA A 156 9.15 12.01 -12.43
CA ALA A 156 8.06 11.03 -12.35
C ALA A 156 7.61 10.68 -13.79
N ILE A 157 7.30 9.41 -14.06
CA ILE A 157 6.70 8.99 -15.33
C ILE A 157 5.27 8.52 -15.07
N GLY A 158 4.31 9.11 -15.80
CA GLY A 158 2.88 8.88 -15.65
C GLY A 158 2.21 8.63 -17.00
N THR A 159 2.51 7.50 -17.62
CA THR A 159 2.02 7.12 -18.96
C THR A 159 0.49 7.02 -19.03
N ASN A 160 -0.17 6.62 -17.94
CA ASN A 160 -1.64 6.49 -17.87
C ASN A 160 -2.33 7.66 -17.14
N LEU A 161 -1.68 8.83 -17.06
CA LEU A 161 -2.26 9.99 -16.40
C LEU A 161 -2.81 10.99 -17.42
N LEU A 162 -3.88 11.68 -17.05
CA LEU A 162 -4.17 13.01 -17.59
C LEU A 162 -3.85 14.05 -16.53
N LEU A 163 -3.17 15.12 -16.95
CA LEU A 163 -2.85 16.29 -16.15
C LEU A 163 -3.77 17.42 -16.63
N GLU A 164 -4.70 17.82 -15.77
CA GLU A 164 -5.79 18.76 -16.08
C GLU A 164 -6.54 18.41 -17.37
N GLY A 165 -6.80 17.11 -17.57
CA GLY A 165 -7.52 16.60 -18.74
C GLY A 165 -6.69 16.45 -20.02
N ARG A 166 -5.38 16.73 -19.98
CA ARG A 166 -4.44 16.56 -21.12
C ARG A 166 -3.46 15.42 -20.87
N ASN A 167 -2.95 14.77 -21.92
CA ASN A 167 -1.82 13.85 -21.73
C ASN A 167 -0.58 14.63 -21.28
N PRO A 168 0.38 14.00 -20.57
CA PRO A 168 1.60 14.69 -20.15
C PRO A 168 2.41 15.26 -21.31
N GLU A 169 2.41 14.62 -22.50
CA GLU A 169 3.05 15.19 -23.70
C GLU A 169 2.42 16.49 -24.20
N ASP A 170 1.14 16.72 -23.89
CA ASP A 170 0.35 17.87 -24.34
C ASP A 170 0.13 18.90 -23.22
N PHE A 171 0.71 18.66 -22.03
CA PHE A 171 0.50 19.48 -20.84
C PHE A 171 1.54 20.60 -20.75
N ASP A 172 1.18 21.79 -21.24
CA ASP A 172 2.01 23.00 -21.17
C ASP A 172 1.43 24.01 -20.16
N ALA A 173 1.74 23.80 -18.87
CA ALA A 173 1.37 24.70 -17.78
C ALA A 173 2.54 25.56 -17.26
N GLY A 174 3.66 25.59 -18.01
CA GLY A 174 4.90 26.22 -17.58
C GLY A 174 5.73 25.37 -16.62
N ALA A 175 7.02 25.69 -16.50
CA ALA A 175 8.01 24.89 -15.76
C ALA A 175 7.81 24.90 -14.22
N ASP A 176 7.10 25.90 -13.70
CA ASP A 176 6.84 26.08 -12.27
C ASP A 176 5.61 25.29 -11.78
N HIS A 177 4.77 24.82 -12.71
CA HIS A 177 3.63 23.99 -12.35
C HIS A 177 4.12 22.60 -11.90
N PRO A 178 3.74 22.11 -10.70
CA PRO A 178 4.29 20.86 -10.15
C PRO A 178 4.09 19.65 -11.06
N LEU A 179 2.90 19.54 -11.66
CA LEU A 179 2.56 18.44 -12.56
C LEU A 179 3.39 18.45 -13.86
N SER A 180 4.01 19.57 -14.24
CA SER A 180 4.90 19.64 -15.42
C SER A 180 6.18 18.80 -15.26
N LYS A 181 6.44 18.27 -14.07
CA LYS A 181 7.57 17.35 -13.79
C LYS A 181 7.22 15.88 -14.08
N ILE A 182 5.95 15.59 -14.37
CA ILE A 182 5.50 14.26 -14.78
C ILE A 182 5.68 14.14 -16.28
N LEU A 183 6.51 13.18 -16.69
CA LEU A 183 6.75 12.86 -18.10
C LEU A 183 5.80 11.75 -18.57
N PRO A 184 5.42 11.74 -19.87
CA PRO A 184 4.63 10.64 -20.43
C PRO A 184 5.46 9.35 -20.54
N TRP A 185 6.76 9.51 -20.79
CA TRP A 185 7.78 8.47 -20.95
C TRP A 185 9.16 9.12 -20.92
N LYS A 186 10.23 8.31 -20.83
CA LYS A 186 11.62 8.78 -20.90
C LYS A 186 12.46 7.86 -21.78
N ILE A 187 13.39 8.42 -22.57
CA ILE A 187 14.38 7.63 -23.32
C ILE A 187 15.74 7.81 -22.63
N MET A 188 16.39 6.70 -22.29
CA MET A 188 17.73 6.65 -21.73
C MET A 188 18.68 6.09 -22.79
N ASP A 189 19.80 6.78 -23.03
CA ASP A 189 20.91 6.24 -23.82
C ASP A 189 21.99 5.72 -22.86
N VAL A 190 22.24 4.41 -22.89
CA VAL A 190 23.21 3.75 -22.01
C VAL A 190 24.13 2.89 -22.86
N GLY A 191 25.38 3.31 -22.98
CA GLY A 191 26.39 2.60 -23.78
C GLY A 191 26.04 2.50 -25.28
N GLY A 192 25.24 3.44 -25.80
CA GLY A 192 24.77 3.47 -27.20
C GLY A 192 23.48 2.69 -27.44
N VAL A 193 22.86 2.12 -26.40
CA VAL A 193 21.55 1.47 -26.48
C VAL A 193 20.49 2.39 -25.90
N ARG A 194 19.43 2.62 -26.67
CA ARG A 194 18.31 3.50 -26.33
C ARG A 194 17.18 2.69 -25.70
N ILE A 195 16.97 2.88 -24.41
CA ILE A 195 15.90 2.25 -23.62
C ILE A 195 14.75 3.25 -23.42
N GLY A 196 13.57 2.92 -23.91
CA GLY A 196 12.35 3.66 -23.62
C GLY A 196 11.71 3.17 -22.32
N LEU A 197 11.36 4.08 -21.42
CA LEU A 197 10.76 3.83 -20.12
C LEU A 197 9.32 4.31 -20.09
N LEU A 198 8.39 3.40 -19.76
CA LEU A 198 6.97 3.70 -19.54
C LEU A 198 6.61 3.42 -18.08
N GLY A 199 6.10 4.44 -17.39
CA GLY A 199 5.78 4.42 -15.96
C GLY A 199 4.27 4.47 -15.73
N PHE A 200 3.73 3.60 -14.88
CA PHE A 200 2.29 3.53 -14.63
C PHE A 200 1.98 3.79 -13.15
N THR A 201 0.87 4.50 -12.91
CA THR A 201 0.25 4.61 -11.58
C THR A 201 -1.04 3.83 -11.58
N THR A 202 -1.33 3.13 -10.49
CA THR A 202 -2.54 2.32 -10.35
C THR A 202 -3.81 3.13 -10.69
N PRO A 203 -4.74 2.61 -11.52
CA PRO A 203 -6.02 3.26 -11.79
C PRO A 203 -7.00 3.18 -10.61
N GLY A 204 -6.60 2.53 -9.51
CA GLY A 204 -7.42 2.30 -8.33
C GLY A 204 -7.64 3.52 -7.44
N MET A 205 -6.96 4.65 -7.69
CA MET A 205 -6.96 5.85 -6.84
C MET A 205 -8.36 6.33 -6.41
N PRO A 206 -9.38 6.39 -7.30
CA PRO A 206 -10.72 6.81 -6.92
C PRO A 206 -11.46 5.86 -5.98
N TYR A 207 -10.91 4.69 -5.67
CA TYR A 207 -11.45 3.73 -4.71
C TYR A 207 -10.75 3.82 -3.34
N TRP A 208 -9.71 4.65 -3.22
CA TRP A 208 -8.90 4.79 -2.01
C TRP A 208 -8.94 6.20 -1.44
N PHE A 209 -8.97 7.23 -2.30
CA PHE A 209 -8.96 8.62 -1.85
C PHE A 209 -10.17 9.44 -2.33
N PRO A 210 -10.58 10.46 -1.56
CA PRO A 210 -11.49 11.50 -2.04
C PRO A 210 -10.91 12.23 -3.26
N ASP A 211 -11.78 12.80 -4.10
CA ASP A 211 -11.36 13.48 -5.34
C ASP A 211 -10.41 14.66 -5.08
N SER A 212 -10.50 15.30 -3.91
CA SER A 212 -9.62 16.41 -3.50
C SER A 212 -8.16 16.01 -3.23
N PHE A 213 -7.85 14.72 -3.14
CA PHE A 213 -6.49 14.25 -2.83
C PHE A 213 -5.62 14.17 -4.09
N TYR A 214 -6.24 14.10 -5.27
CA TYR A 214 -5.57 13.97 -6.57
C TYR A 214 -6.14 14.97 -7.59
N GLU A 215 -6.60 16.14 -7.13
CA GLU A 215 -7.16 17.16 -8.01
C GLU A 215 -6.19 17.52 -9.15
N GLY A 216 -6.72 17.68 -10.36
CA GLY A 216 -5.92 17.90 -11.56
C GLY A 216 -5.30 16.64 -12.16
N MET A 217 -5.45 15.46 -11.54
CA MET A 217 -4.94 14.19 -12.07
C MET A 217 -6.08 13.20 -12.33
N THR A 218 -6.09 12.60 -13.51
CA THR A 218 -6.99 11.49 -13.86
C THR A 218 -6.18 10.23 -14.15
N PHE A 219 -6.55 9.12 -13.51
CA PHE A 219 -5.89 7.83 -13.68
C PHE A 219 -6.67 6.98 -14.69
N LEU A 220 -6.07 6.76 -15.87
CA LEU A 220 -6.69 6.01 -16.96
C LEU A 220 -6.46 4.50 -16.82
N ASP A 221 -7.35 3.72 -17.44
CA ASP A 221 -7.07 2.33 -17.77
C ASP A 221 -5.79 2.25 -18.61
N CYS A 222 -4.88 1.34 -18.24
CA CYS A 222 -3.48 1.44 -18.63
C CYS A 222 -3.18 0.90 -20.03
N ALA A 223 -4.03 0.01 -20.58
CA ALA A 223 -3.74 -0.71 -21.82
C ALA A 223 -3.64 0.22 -23.04
N ASP A 224 -4.55 1.19 -23.17
CA ASP A 224 -4.58 2.09 -24.32
C ASP A 224 -3.43 3.12 -24.29
N PRO A 225 -3.16 3.82 -23.16
CA PRO A 225 -1.98 4.66 -23.03
C PRO A 225 -0.68 3.89 -23.26
N ALA A 226 -0.55 2.67 -22.71
CA ALA A 226 0.64 1.84 -22.90
C ALA A 226 0.92 1.54 -24.38
N ARG A 227 -0.09 1.08 -25.12
CA ARG A 227 0.03 0.76 -26.55
C ARG A 227 0.44 1.98 -27.38
N ARG A 228 -0.17 3.14 -27.09
CA ARG A 228 0.15 4.41 -27.76
C ARG A 228 1.59 4.84 -27.49
N ALA A 229 2.01 4.81 -26.23
CA ALA A 229 3.35 5.22 -25.82
C ALA A 229 4.43 4.26 -26.32
N GLU A 230 4.19 2.94 -26.33
CA GLU A 230 5.12 1.97 -26.92
C GLU A 230 5.32 2.23 -28.42
N ALA A 231 4.23 2.49 -29.15
CA ALA A 231 4.30 2.83 -30.57
C ALA A 231 5.13 4.11 -30.81
N ALA A 232 4.92 5.16 -30.00
CA ALA A 232 5.68 6.40 -30.08
C ALA A 232 7.18 6.19 -29.80
N LEU A 233 7.54 5.46 -28.75
CA LEU A 233 8.92 5.13 -28.43
C LEU A 233 9.60 4.33 -29.54
N ARG A 234 8.89 3.34 -30.12
CA ARG A 234 9.41 2.55 -31.25
C ARG A 234 9.61 3.40 -32.49
N ALA A 235 8.70 4.32 -32.80
CA ALA A 235 8.85 5.28 -33.89
C ALA A 235 10.04 6.22 -33.64
N ALA A 236 10.33 6.54 -32.38
CA ALA A 236 11.52 7.30 -31.98
C ALA A 236 12.83 6.49 -32.05
N GLY A 237 12.79 5.20 -32.41
CA GLY A 237 13.96 4.36 -32.62
C GLY A 237 14.63 3.85 -31.34
N VAL A 238 13.85 3.53 -30.30
CA VAL A 238 14.39 2.81 -29.11
C VAL A 238 14.64 1.33 -29.43
N ASP A 239 15.71 0.79 -28.84
CA ASP A 239 16.11 -0.62 -29.02
C ASP A 239 15.26 -1.56 -28.15
N ALA A 240 14.85 -1.09 -26.97
CA ALA A 240 13.94 -1.79 -26.08
C ALA A 240 13.00 -0.83 -25.35
N VAL A 241 11.83 -1.35 -24.98
CA VAL A 241 10.87 -0.67 -24.10
C VAL A 241 10.79 -1.45 -22.79
N VAL A 242 10.90 -0.75 -21.67
CA VAL A 242 10.75 -1.29 -20.33
C VAL A 242 9.57 -0.61 -19.68
N LEU A 243 8.64 -1.43 -19.25
CA LEU A 243 7.46 -1.02 -18.50
C LEU A 243 7.83 -1.09 -17.02
N PHE A 244 7.39 -0.11 -16.24
CA PHE A 244 7.46 -0.18 -14.79
C PHE A 244 6.26 0.56 -14.20
N GLY A 245 5.89 0.25 -12.98
CA GLY A 245 4.88 1.07 -12.33
C GLY A 245 4.26 0.45 -11.10
N HIS A 246 3.39 1.25 -10.51
CA HIS A 246 2.75 0.97 -9.24
C HIS A 246 1.54 0.04 -9.38
N MET A 247 1.77 -1.15 -9.94
CA MET A 247 0.80 -2.23 -10.05
C MET A 247 1.49 -3.59 -9.92
N GLY A 248 0.77 -4.56 -9.37
CA GLY A 248 1.26 -5.91 -9.12
C GLY A 248 0.56 -6.98 -9.93
N LEU A 249 1.31 -7.98 -10.39
CA LEU A 249 0.76 -9.13 -11.11
C LEU A 249 -0.07 -10.01 -10.17
N ARG A 250 -1.34 -10.24 -10.55
CA ARG A 250 -2.28 -11.02 -9.76
C ARG A 250 -2.54 -12.40 -10.37
N PRO A 251 -2.55 -13.49 -9.55
CA PRO A 251 -2.95 -14.82 -10.00
C PRO A 251 -4.41 -14.86 -10.46
N GLU A 252 -5.28 -14.13 -9.78
CA GLU A 252 -6.73 -14.11 -10.06
C GLU A 252 -7.09 -13.27 -11.30
N GLY A 253 -6.09 -12.68 -11.96
CA GLY A 253 -6.28 -11.74 -13.07
C GLY A 253 -6.34 -10.28 -12.63
N ASP A 254 -6.39 -9.42 -13.63
CA ASP A 254 -6.41 -7.96 -13.44
C ASP A 254 -7.68 -7.50 -12.73
N ASN A 255 -7.59 -6.36 -12.04
CA ASN A 255 -8.73 -5.68 -11.44
C ASN A 255 -8.61 -4.17 -11.65
N GLN A 256 -9.53 -3.40 -11.04
CA GLN A 256 -9.55 -1.94 -11.15
C GLN A 256 -8.30 -1.21 -10.62
N SER A 257 -7.41 -1.91 -9.92
CA SER A 257 -6.20 -1.35 -9.31
C SER A 257 -4.91 -1.94 -9.89
N ASN A 258 -4.98 -3.10 -10.53
CA ASN A 258 -3.83 -3.86 -11.01
C ASN A 258 -4.15 -4.39 -12.41
N GLN A 259 -3.62 -3.71 -13.43
CA GLN A 259 -3.87 -4.01 -14.84
C GLN A 259 -2.61 -4.52 -15.57
N VAL A 260 -1.73 -5.20 -14.83
CA VAL A 260 -0.41 -5.63 -15.32
C VAL A 260 -0.53 -6.53 -16.55
N ARG A 261 -1.46 -7.50 -16.57
CA ARG A 261 -1.60 -8.41 -17.71
C ARG A 261 -2.07 -7.65 -18.94
N ALA A 262 -3.05 -6.77 -18.80
CA ALA A 262 -3.57 -5.94 -19.87
C ALA A 262 -2.48 -5.04 -20.48
N VAL A 263 -1.63 -4.44 -19.65
CA VAL A 263 -0.50 -3.63 -20.12
C VAL A 263 0.53 -4.49 -20.88
N MET A 264 0.94 -5.63 -20.33
CA MET A 264 1.91 -6.53 -21.00
C MET A 264 1.35 -7.09 -22.32
N GLN A 265 0.04 -7.37 -22.39
CA GLN A 265 -0.64 -7.80 -23.61
C GLN A 265 -0.78 -6.66 -24.64
N ALA A 266 -1.00 -5.43 -24.18
CA ALA A 266 -1.02 -4.25 -25.03
C ALA A 266 0.36 -3.89 -25.58
N CYS A 267 1.43 -4.27 -24.87
CA CYS A 267 2.82 -4.05 -25.23
C CYS A 267 3.61 -5.37 -25.37
N PRO A 268 3.22 -6.27 -26.29
CA PRO A 268 3.78 -7.62 -26.34
C PRO A 268 5.25 -7.67 -26.77
N ARG A 269 5.79 -6.54 -27.26
CA ARG A 269 7.19 -6.42 -27.68
C ARG A 269 8.07 -5.76 -26.61
N ALA A 270 7.52 -5.37 -25.46
CA ALA A 270 8.30 -4.84 -24.35
C ALA A 270 9.31 -5.89 -23.84
N ALA A 271 10.45 -5.43 -23.33
CA ALA A 271 11.46 -6.31 -22.79
C ALA A 271 11.04 -6.91 -21.45
N ALA A 272 10.41 -6.09 -20.59
CA ALA A 272 9.95 -6.46 -19.27
C ALA A 272 8.90 -5.47 -18.72
N TYR A 273 8.23 -5.91 -17.66
CA TYR A 273 7.44 -5.12 -16.73
C TYR A 273 8.03 -5.28 -15.32
N ILE A 274 8.43 -4.19 -14.70
CA ILE A 274 8.87 -4.15 -13.30
C ILE A 274 7.68 -3.68 -12.47
N GLY A 275 7.20 -4.49 -11.54
CA GLY A 275 6.00 -4.23 -10.75
C GLY A 275 6.25 -3.87 -9.30
N ALA A 276 5.16 -3.50 -8.64
CA ALA A 276 5.08 -2.90 -7.31
C ALA A 276 3.69 -3.17 -6.68
N HIS A 277 3.31 -2.45 -5.63
CA HIS A 277 1.95 -2.37 -5.04
C HIS A 277 1.46 -3.63 -4.33
N SER A 278 1.64 -4.81 -4.93
CA SER A 278 1.18 -6.09 -4.36
C SER A 278 2.05 -6.60 -3.21
N HIS A 279 3.21 -5.97 -2.98
CA HIS A 279 4.21 -6.35 -1.98
C HIS A 279 4.68 -7.80 -2.12
N ARG A 280 4.79 -8.30 -3.34
CA ARG A 280 5.16 -9.70 -3.62
C ARG A 280 6.55 -9.79 -4.21
N LEU A 281 7.24 -10.89 -3.89
CA LEU A 281 8.47 -11.23 -4.56
C LEU A 281 8.13 -11.99 -5.85
N HIS A 282 8.47 -11.41 -6.98
CA HIS A 282 8.34 -12.05 -8.30
C HIS A 282 9.69 -12.02 -8.99
N LEU A 283 10.22 -13.19 -9.34
CA LEU A 283 11.56 -13.28 -9.93
C LEU A 283 11.53 -13.09 -11.44
N ASP A 284 10.83 -13.95 -12.17
CA ASP A 284 10.81 -14.01 -13.65
C ASP A 284 9.48 -14.59 -14.15
N ASP A 285 8.35 -14.06 -13.66
CA ASP A 285 7.05 -14.42 -14.19
C ASP A 285 6.92 -13.92 -15.64
N ARG A 286 5.99 -14.47 -16.42
CA ARG A 286 5.82 -14.06 -17.83
C ARG A 286 4.36 -13.92 -18.23
N VAL A 287 4.11 -12.94 -19.09
CA VAL A 287 2.87 -12.82 -19.87
C VAL A 287 3.28 -12.67 -21.34
N GLY A 288 3.08 -13.73 -22.12
CA GLY A 288 3.72 -13.82 -23.44
C GLY A 288 5.24 -13.83 -23.31
N ASP A 289 5.92 -13.01 -24.11
CA ASP A 289 7.39 -12.88 -24.09
C ASP A 289 7.89 -11.81 -23.11
N VAL A 290 6.98 -11.04 -22.49
CA VAL A 290 7.35 -9.97 -21.56
C VAL A 290 7.61 -10.57 -20.17
N VAL A 291 8.80 -10.32 -19.64
CA VAL A 291 9.21 -10.71 -18.28
C VAL A 291 8.52 -9.81 -17.26
N TYR A 292 8.05 -10.35 -16.14
CA TYR A 292 7.55 -9.63 -14.99
C TYR A 292 8.42 -9.92 -13.76
N THR A 293 8.80 -8.86 -13.05
CA THR A 293 9.62 -8.96 -11.83
C THR A 293 9.19 -7.91 -10.79
N GLN A 294 9.31 -8.21 -9.50
CA GLN A 294 8.97 -7.29 -8.40
C GLN A 294 9.82 -7.57 -7.16
N ALA A 295 10.41 -6.52 -6.60
CA ALA A 295 11.37 -6.58 -5.49
C ALA A 295 10.70 -6.50 -4.10
N HIS A 296 9.69 -7.33 -3.87
CA HIS A 296 8.97 -7.42 -2.58
C HIS A 296 8.54 -6.03 -2.07
N PHE A 297 8.95 -5.62 -0.87
CA PHE A 297 8.65 -4.31 -0.26
C PHE A 297 9.68 -3.95 0.84
N TRP A 298 9.65 -2.71 1.35
CA TRP A 298 10.44 -2.17 2.48
C TRP A 298 11.96 -2.26 2.30
N GLY A 299 12.43 -2.37 1.05
CA GLY A 299 13.83 -2.63 0.76
C GLY A 299 14.32 -4.00 1.24
N SER A 300 13.41 -4.94 1.55
CA SER A 300 13.79 -6.32 1.91
C SER A 300 14.51 -7.05 0.78
N HIS A 301 14.21 -6.66 -0.47
CA HIS A 301 14.92 -7.06 -1.65
C HIS A 301 15.23 -5.84 -2.51
N LEU A 302 16.32 -5.93 -3.25
CA LEU A 302 16.64 -5.01 -4.34
C LEU A 302 16.64 -5.80 -5.65
N GLY A 303 15.95 -5.29 -6.66
CA GLY A 303 15.84 -5.96 -7.95
C GLY A 303 16.85 -5.45 -8.98
N ARG A 304 17.29 -6.35 -9.85
CA ARG A 304 18.13 -6.08 -11.02
C ARG A 304 17.59 -6.86 -12.21
N LEU A 305 17.32 -6.15 -13.30
CA LEU A 305 17.00 -6.72 -14.60
C LEU A 305 18.14 -6.40 -15.58
N ASP A 306 18.87 -7.43 -15.98
CA ASP A 306 19.90 -7.33 -17.00
C ASP A 306 19.29 -7.60 -18.39
N LEU A 307 19.42 -6.60 -19.26
CA LEU A 307 19.07 -6.68 -20.68
C LEU A 307 20.37 -6.71 -21.49
N THR A 308 20.65 -7.84 -22.12
CA THR A 308 21.85 -8.01 -22.95
C THR A 308 21.53 -7.86 -24.42
N PHE A 309 22.22 -6.93 -25.07
CA PHE A 309 22.09 -6.61 -26.49
C PHE A 309 23.30 -7.09 -27.27
N ASP A 310 23.06 -7.58 -28.47
CA ASP A 310 24.09 -7.83 -29.47
C ASP A 310 24.52 -6.49 -30.08
N ARG A 311 25.78 -6.10 -29.93
CA ARG A 311 26.28 -4.78 -30.37
C ARG A 311 26.24 -4.59 -31.88
N ALA A 312 26.37 -5.67 -32.65
CA ALA A 312 26.38 -5.61 -34.11
C ALA A 312 24.98 -5.35 -34.69
N SER A 313 23.95 -5.97 -34.13
CA SER A 313 22.58 -5.90 -34.62
C SER A 313 21.65 -5.00 -33.81
N GLY A 314 22.07 -4.56 -32.62
CA GLY A 314 21.23 -3.83 -31.66
C GLY A 314 20.11 -4.68 -31.03
N ARG A 315 20.10 -5.99 -31.30
CA ARG A 315 19.02 -6.88 -30.88
C ARG A 315 19.16 -7.30 -29.43
N LEU A 316 18.08 -7.20 -28.66
CA LEU A 316 17.97 -7.81 -27.34
C LEU A 316 18.05 -9.35 -27.44
N VAL A 317 19.08 -9.94 -26.83
CA VAL A 317 19.35 -11.39 -26.88
C VAL A 317 19.11 -12.11 -25.56
N SER A 318 19.11 -11.40 -24.42
CA SER A 318 18.87 -12.00 -23.11
C SER A 318 18.15 -11.04 -22.16
N ARG A 319 17.29 -11.61 -21.30
CA ARG A 319 16.73 -10.95 -20.12
C ARG A 319 17.03 -11.83 -18.90
N ARG A 320 17.69 -11.29 -17.89
CA ARG A 320 17.98 -12.00 -16.64
C ARG A 320 17.58 -11.13 -15.45
N THR A 321 16.83 -11.70 -14.53
CA THR A 321 16.47 -11.03 -13.28
C THR A 321 17.30 -11.56 -12.12
N GLU A 322 17.60 -10.69 -11.17
CA GLU A 322 18.29 -11.01 -9.92
C GLU A 322 17.63 -10.22 -8.79
N MET A 323 17.40 -10.87 -7.66
CA MET A 323 16.84 -10.26 -6.45
C MET A 323 17.82 -10.43 -5.31
N ALA A 324 18.43 -9.34 -4.86
CA ALA A 324 19.32 -9.35 -3.70
C ALA A 324 18.48 -9.26 -2.43
N PHE A 325 18.49 -10.31 -1.60
CA PHE A 325 17.93 -10.26 -0.26
C PHE A 325 18.79 -9.41 0.67
N LEU A 326 18.18 -8.48 1.40
CA LEU A 326 18.86 -7.52 2.26
C LEU A 326 18.57 -7.84 3.73
N GLY A 327 19.17 -8.93 4.21
CA GLY A 327 19.06 -9.38 5.59
C GLY A 327 19.95 -8.62 6.59
N PRO A 328 19.98 -9.04 7.87
CA PRO A 328 20.69 -8.37 8.95
C PRO A 328 22.19 -8.12 8.69
N ASP A 329 22.84 -8.97 7.90
CA ASP A 329 24.27 -8.89 7.60
C ASP A 329 24.61 -8.03 6.37
N ALA A 330 23.61 -7.57 5.61
CA ALA A 330 23.86 -6.75 4.42
C ALA A 330 24.37 -5.35 4.82
N PRO A 331 25.45 -4.82 4.23
CA PRO A 331 26.01 -3.55 4.64
C PRO A 331 25.01 -2.40 4.46
N MET A 332 25.03 -1.44 5.38
CA MET A 332 24.29 -0.18 5.24
C MET A 332 25.18 0.91 4.66
N ASP A 333 24.60 1.79 3.84
CA ASP A 333 25.30 2.92 3.25
C ASP A 333 25.48 4.05 4.27
N PRO A 334 26.73 4.44 4.62
CA PRO A 334 26.97 5.45 5.63
C PRO A 334 26.53 6.85 5.20
N VAL A 335 26.50 7.17 3.89
CA VAL A 335 26.05 8.48 3.39
C VAL A 335 24.54 8.62 3.55
N VAL A 336 23.79 7.55 3.27
CA VAL A 336 22.34 7.54 3.50
C VAL A 336 22.01 7.62 4.99
N LEU A 337 22.73 6.87 5.83
CA LEU A 337 22.53 6.95 7.29
C LEU A 337 22.79 8.36 7.82
N ASP A 338 23.85 9.01 7.36
CA ASP A 338 24.17 10.38 7.75
C ASP A 338 23.11 11.38 7.29
N LEU A 339 22.70 11.29 6.02
CA LEU A 339 21.64 12.12 5.43
C LEU A 339 20.32 12.03 6.20
N CYS A 340 19.98 10.86 6.73
CA CYS A 340 18.71 10.59 7.38
C CYS A 340 18.75 10.77 8.90
N ARG A 341 19.93 10.98 9.48
CA ARG A 341 20.16 10.87 10.93
C ARG A 341 19.20 11.69 11.76
N ASP A 342 19.14 13.00 11.52
CA ASP A 342 18.34 13.92 12.34
C ASP A 342 16.85 13.54 12.30
N ARG A 343 16.32 13.18 11.13
CA ARG A 343 14.91 12.76 10.98
C ARG A 343 14.62 11.42 11.64
N LEU A 344 15.58 10.50 11.63
CA LEU A 344 15.47 9.22 12.34
C LEU A 344 15.52 9.41 13.86
N ASP A 345 16.39 10.29 14.34
CA ASP A 345 16.53 10.61 15.77
C ASP A 345 15.28 11.34 16.30
N GLU A 346 14.77 12.32 15.56
CA GLU A 346 13.49 12.99 15.85
C GLU A 346 12.33 12.00 15.91
N SER A 347 12.27 11.09 14.93
CA SER A 347 11.23 10.07 14.89
C SER A 347 11.32 9.11 16.08
N ALA A 348 12.53 8.63 16.40
CA ALA A 348 12.76 7.77 17.55
C ALA A 348 12.36 8.45 18.87
N ALA A 349 12.72 9.72 19.05
CA ALA A 349 12.34 10.51 20.21
C ALA A 349 10.81 10.66 20.31
N ALA A 350 10.14 10.96 19.20
CA ALA A 350 8.69 11.13 19.17
C ALA A 350 7.94 9.82 19.44
N LEU A 351 8.37 8.72 18.83
CA LEU A 351 7.82 7.38 19.03
C LEU A 351 7.95 6.90 20.49
N ALA A 352 9.00 7.32 21.19
CA ALA A 352 9.26 7.00 22.59
C ALA A 352 8.45 7.85 23.59
N GLN A 353 7.76 8.92 23.14
CA GLN A 353 7.02 9.79 24.04
C GLN A 353 5.91 9.02 24.78
N PRO A 354 5.87 9.08 26.13
CA PRO A 354 4.76 8.55 26.90
C PRO A 354 3.46 9.28 26.57
N VAL A 355 2.37 8.54 26.45
CA VAL A 355 1.02 9.09 26.22
C VAL A 355 0.08 8.85 27.40
N GLY A 356 0.44 7.96 28.33
CA GLY A 356 -0.36 7.62 29.51
C GLY A 356 -0.27 6.14 29.85
N ARG A 357 -1.21 5.64 30.66
CA ARG A 357 -1.26 4.25 31.11
C ARG A 357 -2.55 3.56 30.66
N LEU A 358 -2.46 2.30 30.25
CA LEU A 358 -3.62 1.42 30.11
C LEU A 358 -3.81 0.60 31.38
N ALA A 359 -4.97 0.71 32.03
CA ALA A 359 -5.24 0.10 33.33
C ALA A 359 -5.35 -1.44 33.28
N GLU A 360 -5.92 -1.98 32.20
CA GLU A 360 -6.08 -3.42 31.98
C GLU A 360 -5.92 -3.79 30.50
N THR A 361 -5.51 -5.03 30.22
CA THR A 361 -5.36 -5.54 28.86
C THR A 361 -6.72 -5.55 28.14
N LEU A 362 -6.75 -5.00 26.93
CA LEU A 362 -7.94 -4.92 26.10
C LEU A 362 -7.88 -5.97 24.97
N GLY A 363 -8.99 -6.68 24.79
CA GLY A 363 -9.13 -7.70 23.74
C GLY A 363 -9.40 -7.10 22.35
N ILE A 364 -8.96 -7.81 21.32
CA ILE A 364 -9.23 -7.49 19.90
C ILE A 364 -10.31 -8.37 19.28
N GLU A 365 -10.84 -9.35 20.03
CA GLU A 365 -11.87 -10.26 19.52
C GLU A 365 -13.17 -9.49 19.29
N SER A 366 -13.64 -9.53 18.05
CA SER A 366 -14.87 -8.88 17.61
C SER A 366 -15.78 -9.87 16.89
N ALA A 367 -17.07 -9.55 16.82
CA ALA A 367 -18.02 -10.26 15.98
C ALA A 367 -19.06 -9.26 15.46
N PRO A 368 -19.80 -9.59 14.38
CA PRO A 368 -20.89 -8.73 13.90
C PRO A 368 -21.84 -8.28 15.01
N GLY A 369 -21.95 -6.96 15.20
CA GLY A 369 -22.78 -6.32 16.24
C GLY A 369 -22.18 -6.34 17.66
N ALA A 370 -20.96 -6.84 17.81
CA ALA A 370 -20.25 -6.99 19.08
C ALA A 370 -18.79 -6.51 18.91
N PRO A 371 -18.54 -5.19 19.00
CA PRO A 371 -17.18 -4.66 18.92
C PRO A 371 -16.33 -5.13 20.10
N SER A 372 -15.07 -5.38 19.80
CA SER A 372 -13.97 -5.62 20.73
C SER A 372 -13.72 -4.42 21.64
N ASP A 373 -12.91 -4.62 22.68
CA ASP A 373 -12.52 -3.52 23.57
C ASP A 373 -11.66 -2.48 22.85
N VAL A 374 -10.77 -2.93 21.96
CA VAL A 374 -9.93 -2.03 21.14
C VAL A 374 -10.78 -1.23 20.16
N GLU A 375 -11.78 -1.83 19.49
CA GLU A 375 -12.74 -1.06 18.67
C GLU A 375 -13.46 0.01 19.49
N ARG A 376 -13.94 -0.33 20.69
CA ARG A 376 -14.61 0.64 21.57
C ARG A 376 -13.67 1.75 22.00
N LEU A 377 -12.39 1.46 22.24
CA LEU A 377 -11.38 2.45 22.55
C LEU A 377 -11.18 3.44 21.40
N ILE A 378 -11.06 2.92 20.17
CA ILE A 378 -10.97 3.76 18.97
C ILE A 378 -12.23 4.60 18.81
N GLY A 379 -13.42 4.00 18.98
CA GLY A 379 -14.70 4.71 18.90
C GLY A 379 -14.82 5.83 19.93
N ALA A 380 -14.42 5.60 21.18
CA ALA A 380 -14.41 6.60 22.23
C ALA A 380 -13.43 7.74 21.91
N ALA A 381 -12.20 7.41 21.50
CA ALA A 381 -11.18 8.37 21.12
C ALA A 381 -11.60 9.26 19.94
N VAL A 382 -12.13 8.68 18.87
CA VAL A 382 -12.62 9.43 17.70
C VAL A 382 -13.80 10.32 18.08
N THR A 383 -14.77 9.80 18.84
CA THR A 383 -15.93 10.59 19.29
C THR A 383 -15.50 11.80 20.09
N GLU A 384 -14.57 11.60 21.04
CA GLU A 384 -14.07 12.67 21.90
C GLU A 384 -13.18 13.66 21.13
N GLY A 385 -12.32 13.17 20.23
CA GLY A 385 -11.48 13.99 19.36
C GLY A 385 -12.30 14.92 18.45
N MET A 386 -13.43 14.43 17.94
CA MET A 386 -14.38 15.24 17.16
C MET A 386 -15.15 16.24 18.03
N ALA A 387 -15.55 15.84 19.25
CA ALA A 387 -16.23 16.74 20.18
C ALA A 387 -15.36 17.95 20.58
N GLN A 388 -14.04 17.78 20.72
CA GLN A 388 -13.10 18.90 20.95
C GLN A 388 -13.07 19.93 19.81
N ARG A 389 -13.58 19.55 18.63
CA ARG A 389 -13.66 20.39 17.44
C ARG A 389 -15.09 20.85 17.16
N ALA A 390 -15.95 20.79 18.18
CA ALA A 390 -17.37 21.12 18.11
C ALA A 390 -18.18 20.29 17.09
N VAL A 391 -17.67 19.13 16.69
CA VAL A 391 -18.38 18.19 15.81
C VAL A 391 -18.95 17.06 16.65
N ARG A 392 -20.28 17.00 16.75
CA ARG A 392 -20.98 15.94 17.47
C ARG A 392 -21.06 14.68 16.61
N VAL A 393 -20.56 13.57 17.14
CA VAL A 393 -20.65 12.24 16.52
C VAL A 393 -21.57 11.34 17.36
N ASP A 394 -22.56 10.74 16.72
CA ASP A 394 -23.50 9.79 17.34
C ASP A 394 -22.95 8.37 17.35
N GLY A 395 -22.22 7.97 16.29
CA GLY A 395 -21.58 6.66 16.19
C GLY A 395 -20.31 6.66 15.35
N VAL A 396 -19.46 5.65 15.52
CA VAL A 396 -18.22 5.48 14.78
C VAL A 396 -18.22 4.10 14.13
N ILE A 397 -17.99 4.02 12.83
CA ILE A 397 -17.73 2.75 12.13
C ILE A 397 -16.25 2.66 11.81
N HIS A 398 -15.58 1.71 12.45
CA HIS A 398 -14.14 1.52 12.32
C HIS A 398 -13.79 0.05 12.62
N GLY A 399 -12.67 -0.43 12.08
CA GLY A 399 -12.14 -1.78 12.38
C GLY A 399 -10.95 -1.75 13.34
N VAL A 400 -10.41 -2.93 13.66
CA VAL A 400 -9.11 -3.10 14.33
C VAL A 400 -8.04 -3.35 13.28
N PHE A 401 -6.96 -2.56 13.29
CA PHE A 401 -5.78 -2.82 12.46
C PHE A 401 -4.68 -3.59 13.22
N ALA A 402 -4.78 -3.64 14.55
CA ALA A 402 -3.93 -4.43 15.42
C ALA A 402 -4.12 -5.93 15.19
N ARG A 403 -3.03 -6.71 15.38
CA ARG A 403 -3.02 -8.17 15.25
C ARG A 403 -2.86 -8.90 16.59
N SER A 404 -2.83 -8.15 17.69
CA SER A 404 -2.64 -8.65 19.04
C SER A 404 -3.47 -7.84 20.04
N THR A 405 -3.71 -8.42 21.21
CA THR A 405 -4.26 -7.74 22.38
C THR A 405 -3.48 -6.46 22.72
N PHE A 406 -4.17 -5.50 23.31
CA PHE A 406 -3.54 -4.26 23.76
C PHE A 406 -3.21 -4.35 25.25
N GLU A 407 -1.95 -4.66 25.54
CA GLU A 407 -1.50 -5.00 26.90
C GLU A 407 -1.62 -3.84 27.88
N ALA A 408 -1.90 -4.14 29.16
CA ALA A 408 -1.88 -3.15 30.24
C ALA A 408 -0.50 -2.50 30.43
N GLY A 409 -0.45 -1.39 31.17
CA GLY A 409 0.77 -0.69 31.55
C GLY A 409 0.99 0.62 30.81
N GLU A 410 2.18 1.19 30.98
CA GLU A 410 2.58 2.45 30.35
C GLU A 410 2.49 2.35 28.82
N LYS A 411 2.11 3.46 28.21
CA LYS A 411 1.91 3.60 26.77
C LYS A 411 2.71 4.73 26.20
N THR A 412 3.21 4.48 25.00
CA THR A 412 3.94 5.43 24.19
C THR A 412 3.23 5.68 22.87
N VAL A 413 3.72 6.66 22.11
CA VAL A 413 3.26 6.88 20.73
C VAL A 413 3.47 5.61 19.88
N THR A 414 4.56 4.86 20.07
CA THR A 414 4.80 3.57 19.41
C THR A 414 3.63 2.59 19.59
N ASP A 415 3.04 2.54 20.78
CA ASP A 415 1.90 1.67 21.05
C ASP A 415 0.66 2.10 20.25
N MET A 416 0.46 3.41 20.05
CA MET A 416 -0.65 3.94 19.25
C MET A 416 -0.48 3.61 17.77
N TRP A 417 0.75 3.66 17.25
CA TRP A 417 1.08 3.21 15.88
C TRP A 417 0.79 1.73 15.67
N ARG A 418 1.00 0.87 16.68
CA ARG A 418 0.65 -0.56 16.60
C ARG A 418 -0.85 -0.81 16.52
N ILE A 419 -1.67 0.06 17.13
CA ILE A 419 -3.13 -0.06 17.11
C ILE A 419 -3.73 0.52 15.83
N ILE A 420 -3.25 1.70 15.41
CA ILE A 420 -3.70 2.40 14.20
C ILE A 420 -2.45 2.77 13.37
N PRO A 421 -1.99 1.90 12.46
CA PRO A 421 -0.75 2.12 11.71
C PRO A 421 -0.91 3.09 10.54
N PHE A 422 -2.15 3.44 10.17
CA PHE A 422 -2.46 4.27 9.03
C PHE A 422 -2.86 5.69 9.43
N GLU A 423 -2.37 6.66 8.68
CA GLU A 423 -2.56 8.11 8.83
C GLU A 423 -3.92 8.59 8.31
N ASN A 424 -4.95 7.74 8.36
CA ASN A 424 -6.27 8.07 7.85
C ASN A 424 -6.91 9.21 8.64
N PHE A 425 -7.47 10.17 7.91
CA PHE A 425 -8.29 11.23 8.49
C PHE A 425 -9.67 10.72 8.90
N THR A 426 -10.36 11.52 9.71
CA THR A 426 -11.73 11.25 10.13
C THR A 426 -12.69 11.88 9.13
N LEU A 427 -13.64 11.10 8.62
CA LEU A 427 -14.76 11.59 7.82
C LEU A 427 -16.06 11.44 8.61
N THR A 428 -16.94 12.42 8.58
CA THR A 428 -18.28 12.32 9.16
C THR A 428 -19.36 12.39 8.09
N ALA A 429 -20.46 11.66 8.26
CA ALA A 429 -21.63 11.75 7.41
C ALA A 429 -22.93 11.63 8.20
N GLN A 430 -24.00 12.27 7.72
CA GLN A 430 -25.34 12.23 8.28
C GLN A 430 -26.16 11.09 7.67
N LEU A 431 -26.39 10.01 8.41
CA LEU A 431 -26.98 8.77 7.90
C LEU A 431 -28.27 8.41 8.60
N THR A 432 -29.23 7.87 7.84
CA THR A 432 -30.42 7.22 8.41
C THR A 432 -30.06 5.86 9.02
N PRO A 433 -30.85 5.31 9.98
CA PRO A 433 -30.63 3.96 10.50
C PRO A 433 -30.57 2.88 9.41
N ALA A 434 -31.33 3.04 8.32
CA ALA A 434 -31.31 2.11 7.19
C ALA A 434 -29.97 2.16 6.41
N GLN A 435 -29.42 3.36 6.19
CA GLN A 435 -28.09 3.52 5.58
C GLN A 435 -26.99 2.94 6.47
N ILE A 436 -27.04 3.19 7.78
CA ILE A 436 -26.09 2.59 8.75
C ILE A 436 -26.16 1.07 8.70
N ALA A 437 -27.37 0.49 8.68
CA ALA A 437 -27.56 -0.96 8.58
C ALA A 437 -27.01 -1.52 7.25
N ALA A 438 -27.20 -0.82 6.13
CA ALA A 438 -26.67 -1.23 4.83
C ALA A 438 -25.13 -1.25 4.81
N ILE A 439 -24.49 -0.23 5.38
CA ILE A 439 -23.03 -0.16 5.53
C ILE A 439 -22.51 -1.31 6.38
N LEU A 440 -23.15 -1.57 7.53
CA LEU A 440 -22.73 -2.65 8.43
C LEU A 440 -22.93 -4.04 7.82
N ASN A 441 -24.02 -4.25 7.06
CA ASN A 441 -24.21 -5.50 6.32
C ASN A 441 -23.11 -5.72 5.28
N GLU A 442 -22.69 -4.67 4.56
CA GLU A 442 -21.54 -4.76 3.67
C GLU A 442 -20.25 -5.06 4.45
N CYS A 443 -20.05 -4.40 5.60
CA CYS A 443 -18.90 -4.64 6.46
C CYS A 443 -18.85 -6.11 6.89
N TYR A 444 -19.92 -6.66 7.46
CA TYR A 444 -19.96 -8.04 7.96
C TYR A 444 -19.83 -9.11 6.89
N ALA A 445 -20.13 -8.79 5.63
CA ALA A 445 -19.95 -9.71 4.51
C ALA A 445 -18.50 -9.75 3.99
N ARG A 446 -17.69 -8.71 4.24
CA ARG A 446 -16.41 -8.50 3.55
C ARG A 446 -15.25 -8.06 4.43
N SER A 447 -15.48 -7.81 5.71
CA SER A 447 -14.51 -7.19 6.62
C SER A 447 -14.91 -7.23 8.10
N GLU A 448 -14.02 -6.74 8.97
CA GLU A 448 -14.21 -6.71 10.42
C GLU A 448 -14.35 -5.25 10.90
N ARG A 449 -15.49 -4.61 10.59
CA ARG A 449 -15.82 -3.26 11.09
C ARG A 449 -17.09 -3.32 11.91
N ASN A 450 -17.10 -2.65 13.05
CA ASN A 450 -18.27 -2.55 13.91
C ASN A 450 -18.68 -1.09 14.12
N LEU A 451 -19.88 -0.94 14.70
CA LEU A 451 -20.43 0.34 15.14
C LEU A 451 -20.16 0.53 16.63
N MET A 452 -19.54 1.65 16.98
CA MET A 452 -19.32 2.13 18.35
C MET A 452 -20.15 3.39 18.60
N GLY A 453 -20.47 3.68 19.87
CA GLY A 453 -21.34 4.82 20.26
C GLY A 453 -22.84 4.54 20.07
N MET A 454 -23.20 3.77 19.06
CA MET A 454 -24.52 3.15 18.85
C MET A 454 -24.36 1.62 18.82
N ARG A 455 -25.47 0.88 18.83
CA ARG A 455 -25.46 -0.60 18.78
C ARG A 455 -26.24 -1.13 17.58
N ALA A 456 -25.64 -2.03 16.83
CA ALA A 456 -26.35 -2.82 15.83
C ALA A 456 -26.91 -4.09 16.49
N GLN A 457 -28.23 -4.27 16.41
CA GLN A 457 -28.86 -5.55 16.70
C GLN A 457 -28.79 -6.42 15.45
N VAL A 458 -28.18 -7.59 15.56
CA VAL A 458 -27.83 -8.45 14.43
C VAL A 458 -28.47 -9.82 14.60
N ARG A 459 -29.11 -10.30 13.53
CA ARG A 459 -29.54 -11.69 13.40
C ARG A 459 -28.43 -12.51 12.76
N ARG A 460 -28.14 -13.68 13.33
CA ARG A 460 -27.21 -14.65 12.75
C ARG A 460 -27.91 -15.42 11.64
N GLU A 461 -27.27 -15.50 10.48
CA GLU A 461 -27.79 -16.19 9.29
C GLU A 461 -26.72 -17.16 8.79
N GLY A 462 -26.71 -18.38 9.34
CA GLY A 462 -25.63 -19.35 9.08
C GLY A 462 -24.28 -18.82 9.56
N GLU A 463 -23.31 -18.74 8.65
CA GLU A 463 -22.00 -18.10 8.91
C GLU A 463 -22.04 -16.56 8.73
N GLY A 464 -23.14 -16.01 8.21
CA GLY A 464 -23.35 -14.59 7.99
C GLY A 464 -24.10 -13.88 9.13
N ALA A 465 -24.26 -12.56 8.97
CA ALA A 465 -24.98 -11.74 9.93
C ALA A 465 -25.72 -10.60 9.21
N ALA A 466 -26.97 -10.34 9.63
CA ALA A 466 -27.81 -9.29 9.08
C ALA A 466 -28.25 -8.33 10.17
N VAL A 467 -28.07 -7.02 9.94
CA VAL A 467 -28.52 -5.96 10.85
C VAL A 467 -30.04 -5.83 10.78
N GLU A 468 -30.71 -6.03 11.92
CA GLU A 468 -32.16 -5.87 12.04
C GLU A 468 -32.53 -4.44 12.44
N ARG A 469 -31.79 -3.86 13.40
CA ARG A 469 -32.07 -2.55 13.98
C ARG A 469 -30.80 -1.85 14.45
N ILE A 470 -30.82 -0.53 14.38
CA ILE A 470 -29.84 0.33 15.05
C ILE A 470 -30.46 0.85 16.35
N LEU A 471 -29.72 0.74 17.44
CA LEU A 471 -30.12 1.15 18.78
C LEU A 471 -29.19 2.27 19.26
N LEU A 472 -29.78 3.27 19.91
CA LEU A 472 -29.09 4.31 20.65
C LEU A 472 -28.54 3.76 21.98
N PRO A 473 -27.63 4.49 22.67
CA PRO A 473 -27.29 4.20 24.05
C PRO A 473 -28.54 3.99 24.93
N GLY A 474 -28.48 3.02 25.83
CA GLY A 474 -29.64 2.59 26.63
C GLY A 474 -30.63 1.65 25.92
N GLY A 475 -30.38 1.27 24.65
CA GLY A 475 -31.14 0.24 23.94
C GLY A 475 -32.40 0.72 23.22
N VAL A 476 -32.60 2.03 23.12
CA VAL A 476 -33.76 2.63 22.42
C VAL A 476 -33.56 2.52 20.90
N PRO A 477 -34.56 2.04 20.13
CA PRO A 477 -34.47 2.03 18.67
C PRO A 477 -34.24 3.42 18.09
N ALA A 478 -33.31 3.55 17.14
CA ALA A 478 -33.07 4.80 16.43
C ALA A 478 -34.27 5.15 15.54
N ASP A 479 -34.73 6.40 15.60
CA ASP A 479 -35.81 6.93 14.77
C ASP A 479 -35.47 6.79 13.26
N PRO A 480 -36.28 6.07 12.46
CA PRO A 480 -36.06 5.90 11.03
C PRO A 480 -36.05 7.19 10.21
N GLY A 481 -36.78 8.23 10.66
CA GLY A 481 -36.86 9.53 9.97
C GLY A 481 -35.72 10.49 10.33
N ARG A 482 -34.92 10.15 11.34
CA ARG A 482 -33.80 10.98 11.81
C ARG A 482 -32.49 10.54 11.17
N ARG A 483 -31.63 11.52 10.86
CA ARG A 483 -30.23 11.29 10.49
C ARG A 483 -29.31 11.43 11.70
N TYR A 484 -28.29 10.60 11.76
CA TYR A 484 -27.28 10.51 12.81
C TYR A 484 -25.91 10.76 12.22
N THR A 485 -25.06 11.49 12.93
CA THR A 485 -23.70 11.78 12.48
C THR A 485 -22.81 10.60 12.79
N VAL A 486 -22.35 9.90 11.76
CA VAL A 486 -21.49 8.73 11.89
C VAL A 486 -20.09 9.06 11.36
N ALA A 487 -19.07 8.74 12.14
CA ALA A 487 -17.67 8.92 11.76
C ALA A 487 -17.06 7.63 11.19
N PHE A 488 -16.12 7.81 10.27
CA PHE A 488 -15.35 6.78 9.56
C PHE A 488 -13.88 7.22 9.47
N ASN A 489 -12.98 6.29 9.21
CA ASN A 489 -11.69 6.66 8.61
C ASN A 489 -11.88 6.90 7.09
N THR A 490 -11.05 7.76 6.49
CA THR A 490 -11.16 8.14 5.07
C THR A 490 -11.03 6.95 4.10
N TRP A 491 -10.21 5.96 4.43
CA TRP A 491 -10.04 4.75 3.62
C TRP A 491 -11.33 3.94 3.49
N ASP A 492 -11.97 3.64 4.61
CA ASP A 492 -13.22 2.88 4.64
C ASP A 492 -14.35 3.69 3.98
N ALA A 493 -14.38 5.00 4.21
CA ALA A 493 -15.34 5.89 3.58
C ALA A 493 -15.26 5.89 2.05
N GLN A 494 -14.06 5.75 1.48
CA GLN A 494 -13.86 5.78 0.04
C GLN A 494 -14.01 4.42 -0.66
N SER A 495 -14.11 3.32 0.09
CA SER A 495 -14.50 1.95 -0.31
C SER A 495 -13.58 0.86 0.23
N GLY A 496 -12.59 1.18 1.07
CA GLY A 496 -11.66 0.20 1.61
C GLY A 496 -10.91 -0.61 0.52
N GLY A 497 -10.60 0.06 -0.60
CA GLY A 497 -10.04 -0.55 -1.79
C GLY A 497 -11.01 -1.42 -2.59
N GLY A 498 -12.23 -0.92 -2.78
CA GLY A 498 -13.27 -1.58 -3.57
C GLY A 498 -14.03 -2.68 -2.82
N ARG A 499 -13.78 -2.86 -1.52
CA ARG A 499 -14.48 -3.83 -0.65
C ARG A 499 -15.82 -3.28 -0.12
N LEU A 500 -15.84 -1.99 0.18
CA LEU A 500 -16.95 -1.22 0.74
C LEU A 500 -17.59 -0.29 -0.30
N ARG A 501 -17.93 -0.81 -1.49
CA ARG A 501 -18.47 0.02 -2.59
C ARG A 501 -19.81 0.63 -2.25
N ARG A 502 -20.68 -0.12 -1.56
CA ARG A 502 -22.00 0.38 -1.15
C ARG A 502 -21.87 1.49 -0.13
N THR A 503 -20.90 1.38 0.78
CA THR A 503 -20.55 2.43 1.74
C THR A 503 -20.14 3.71 1.00
N ARG A 504 -19.24 3.62 0.02
CA ARG A 504 -18.85 4.76 -0.82
C ARG A 504 -20.04 5.40 -1.55
N GLU A 505 -20.93 4.60 -2.13
CA GLU A 505 -22.14 5.09 -2.81
C GLU A 505 -23.01 5.91 -1.85
N ILE A 506 -23.31 5.36 -0.66
CA ILE A 506 -24.12 6.03 0.36
C ILE A 506 -23.46 7.34 0.82
N LEU A 507 -22.15 7.34 1.04
CA LEU A 507 -21.44 8.52 1.52
C LEU A 507 -21.31 9.63 0.46
N ARG A 508 -21.43 9.30 -0.83
CA ARG A 508 -21.46 10.27 -1.94
C ARG A 508 -22.85 10.86 -2.21
N GLU A 509 -23.92 10.32 -1.60
CA GLU A 509 -25.25 10.94 -1.67
C GLU A 509 -25.18 12.36 -1.06
N PRO A 510 -25.67 13.42 -1.74
CA PRO A 510 -25.61 14.79 -1.21
C PRO A 510 -26.24 14.94 0.18
N GLU A 511 -27.28 14.16 0.47
CA GLU A 511 -27.98 14.16 1.75
C GLU A 511 -27.14 13.58 2.90
N SER A 512 -26.12 12.77 2.58
CA SER A 512 -25.16 12.26 3.56
C SER A 512 -24.22 13.34 4.08
N ARG A 513 -24.09 14.48 3.39
CA ARG A 513 -23.27 15.64 3.83
C ARG A 513 -21.89 15.21 4.36
N ALA A 514 -21.23 14.33 3.61
CA ALA A 514 -19.95 13.78 4.00
C ALA A 514 -18.88 14.87 4.04
N GLU A 515 -18.12 14.92 5.13
CA GLU A 515 -17.09 15.93 5.38
C GLU A 515 -15.82 15.28 5.92
N VAL A 516 -14.67 15.60 5.31
CA VAL A 516 -13.35 15.17 5.79
C VAL A 516 -12.82 16.20 6.78
N HIS A 517 -12.45 15.73 7.96
CA HIS A 517 -11.80 16.52 9.01
C HIS A 517 -10.31 16.20 8.99
N ARG A 518 -9.44 17.23 9.00
CA ARG A 518 -7.95 17.06 9.04
C ARG A 518 -7.47 16.60 10.42
N VAL A 519 -8.03 15.51 10.92
CA VAL A 519 -7.77 14.87 12.21
C VAL A 519 -7.64 13.38 11.97
N GLN A 520 -6.45 12.85 12.25
CA GLN A 520 -6.20 11.43 12.08
C GLN A 520 -6.83 10.62 13.23
N THR A 521 -7.27 9.40 12.95
CA THR A 521 -7.85 8.51 13.98
C THR A 521 -6.80 8.11 15.04
N ARG A 522 -5.54 7.90 14.64
CA ARG A 522 -4.41 7.70 15.58
C ARG A 522 -4.17 8.91 16.47
N GLN A 523 -4.24 10.11 15.91
CA GLN A 523 -4.08 11.34 16.69
C GLN A 523 -5.18 11.48 17.75
N SER A 524 -6.42 11.16 17.39
CA SER A 524 -7.53 11.10 18.35
C SER A 524 -7.25 10.14 19.51
N LEU A 525 -6.63 8.99 19.22
CA LEU A 525 -6.24 8.01 20.23
C LEU A 525 -5.10 8.52 21.15
N ILE A 526 -4.08 9.16 20.59
CA ILE A 526 -3.00 9.80 21.36
C ILE A 526 -3.59 10.88 22.30
N GLU A 527 -4.40 11.79 21.75
CA GLU A 527 -5.05 12.88 22.52
C GLU A 527 -5.95 12.33 23.64
N PHE A 528 -6.61 11.20 23.40
CA PHE A 528 -7.44 10.53 24.40
C PHE A 528 -6.61 10.04 25.59
N PHE A 529 -5.49 9.36 25.35
CA PHE A 529 -4.59 8.92 26.42
C PHE A 529 -4.00 10.11 27.20
N LEU A 530 -3.51 11.13 26.48
CA LEU A 530 -2.94 12.32 27.10
C LEU A 530 -3.93 13.06 28.01
N ARG A 531 -5.23 13.03 27.69
CA ARG A 531 -6.26 13.70 28.48
C ARG A 531 -6.70 12.92 29.71
N HIS A 532 -6.82 11.60 29.58
CA HIS A 532 -7.34 10.75 30.66
C HIS A 532 -6.25 10.23 31.59
N GLU A 533 -4.97 10.30 31.17
CA GLU A 533 -3.75 9.82 31.86
C GLU A 533 -3.74 8.30 32.12
N THR A 534 -4.83 7.73 32.66
CA THR A 534 -5.08 6.29 32.81
C THR A 534 -6.37 5.90 32.11
N VAL A 535 -6.25 5.16 31.00
CA VAL A 535 -7.37 4.66 30.18
C VAL A 535 -7.70 3.22 30.57
N GLY A 536 -8.99 2.84 30.50
CA GLY A 536 -9.48 1.49 30.82
C GLY A 536 -10.93 1.31 30.36
N ARG A 537 -11.55 0.17 30.65
CA ARG A 537 -12.92 -0.22 30.26
C ARG A 537 -13.98 0.80 30.67
N ALA A 538 -13.76 1.50 31.79
CA ALA A 538 -14.62 2.61 32.25
C ALA A 538 -14.69 3.80 31.28
N HIS A 539 -13.74 3.90 30.34
CA HIS A 539 -13.70 4.92 29.28
C HIS A 539 -14.28 4.42 27.95
N LEU A 540 -14.55 3.13 27.83
CA LEU A 540 -15.06 2.50 26.60
C LEU A 540 -16.60 2.55 26.51
N ALA A 541 -17.26 2.80 27.64
CA ALA A 541 -18.67 3.18 27.66
C ALA A 541 -18.83 4.51 26.94
N ALA A 542 -19.89 4.66 26.14
CA ALA A 542 -20.10 5.87 25.35
C ALA A 542 -19.96 7.12 26.24
N ALA A 543 -19.26 8.16 25.77
CA ALA A 543 -19.12 9.44 26.47
C ALA A 543 -20.47 10.07 26.87
N HIS A 544 -21.58 9.59 26.28
CA HIS A 544 -22.96 9.97 26.59
C HIS A 544 -23.62 9.20 27.75
N GLU A 545 -23.03 8.12 28.27
CA GLU A 545 -23.54 7.42 29.48
C GLU A 545 -23.16 8.14 30.79
N ARG A 546 -22.21 9.10 30.72
CA ARG A 546 -21.98 10.06 31.80
C ARG A 546 -23.04 11.16 31.72
N ALA A 547 -24.22 10.91 32.28
CA ALA A 547 -25.18 11.99 32.54
C ALA A 547 -24.46 13.11 33.33
N PRO A 548 -24.67 14.40 33.02
CA PRO A 548 -24.23 15.45 33.93
C PRO A 548 -24.90 15.17 35.27
N ARG A 549 -24.10 15.02 36.32
CA ARG A 549 -24.65 15.02 37.69
C ARG A 549 -25.44 16.31 37.81
N ALA A 550 -26.76 16.19 37.92
CA ALA A 550 -27.61 17.30 38.28
C ALA A 550 -27.01 17.92 39.54
N VAL A 551 -26.62 19.19 39.44
CA VAL A 551 -26.34 19.99 40.62
C VAL A 551 -27.64 20.04 41.39
N VAL A 552 -27.75 19.19 42.39
CA VAL A 552 -28.82 19.26 43.38
C VAL A 552 -28.60 20.59 44.09
N GLY A 553 -29.48 21.55 43.80
CA GLY A 553 -29.57 22.78 44.57
C GLY A 553 -29.82 22.42 46.03
N ALA A 554 -28.87 22.79 46.88
CA ALA A 554 -29.14 23.00 48.29
C ALA A 554 -29.62 24.44 48.42
N ALA A 555 -30.82 24.58 48.97
CA ALA A 555 -31.43 25.84 49.41
C ALA A 555 -30.61 26.52 50.51
#